data_AF-A0A0P7HDI1-F1
#
_entry.id   AF-A0A0P7HDI1-F1
#
_cell.length_a   1.000
_cell.length_b   1.000
_cell.length_c   1.000
_cell.angle_alpha   90.00
_cell.angle_beta   90.00
_cell.angle_gamma   90.00
#
_symmetry.space_group_name_H-M   'P 1'
#
loop_
_entity.id
_entity.type
_entity.pdbx_description
1 polymer ?
#
loop_
_entity_poly.entity_id
_entity_poly.type
_entity_poly.pdbx_seq_one_letter_code
_entity_poly.pdbx_strand_id
1 'polypeptide(L)'
;MQTIKPDCMDQALLEATQEFTEPLPPGVEWKFESVDYSNPEENPSLEMPAIMDGNQDTMVAHYWLCAWADSYLQSVENNDFQGQEQGMGYLAKYTQLPAVQAWHVDPEVFEANVITPAQAGDPAALQNWARSCPL
;
A
#
# COMPACT_ATOMS: atom_id res chain seq x y z
N MET A 1 -11.18 -29.03 -11.40
CA MET A 1 -10.54 -27.83 -10.85
C MET A 1 -10.85 -26.70 -11.79
N GLN A 2 -11.67 -25.74 -11.37
CA GLN A 2 -11.93 -24.52 -12.13
C GLN A 2 -10.74 -23.60 -11.94
N THR A 3 -10.02 -23.35 -13.02
CA THR A 3 -8.98 -22.33 -13.09
C THR A 3 -9.65 -20.99 -12.83
N ILE A 4 -9.33 -20.34 -11.71
CA ILE A 4 -9.72 -18.96 -11.44
C ILE A 4 -9.09 -18.14 -12.58
N LYS A 5 -9.93 -17.62 -13.47
CA LYS A 5 -9.48 -16.94 -14.68
C LYS A 5 -8.87 -15.58 -14.31
N PRO A 6 -7.76 -15.18 -14.97
CA PRO A 6 -7.19 -13.83 -14.89
C PRO A 6 -8.24 -12.72 -15.04
N ASP A 7 -9.21 -12.90 -15.95
CA ASP A 7 -10.28 -11.95 -16.22
C ASP A 7 -11.13 -11.53 -14.99
N CYS A 8 -11.31 -12.41 -13.99
CA CYS A 8 -12.07 -12.07 -12.78
C CYS A 8 -11.22 -11.32 -11.74
N MET A 9 -9.92 -11.57 -11.70
CA MET A 9 -9.00 -10.84 -10.82
C MET A 9 -8.79 -9.42 -11.35
N ASP A 10 -8.69 -9.25 -12.67
CA ASP A 10 -8.56 -7.94 -13.31
C ASP A 10 -9.79 -7.06 -13.04
N GLN A 11 -11.00 -7.63 -13.08
CA GLN A 11 -12.22 -6.88 -12.79
C GLN A 11 -12.41 -6.56 -11.30
N ALA A 12 -12.16 -7.52 -10.40
CA ALA A 12 -12.21 -7.25 -8.96
C ALA A 12 -11.15 -6.21 -8.55
N LEU A 13 -9.98 -6.21 -9.18
CA LEU A 13 -8.94 -5.21 -8.93
C LEU A 13 -9.28 -3.84 -9.53
N LEU A 14 -9.96 -3.80 -10.69
CA LEU A 14 -10.52 -2.58 -11.24
C LEU A 14 -11.57 -1.97 -10.31
N GLU A 15 -12.49 -2.80 -9.79
CA GLU A 15 -13.52 -2.40 -8.84
C GLU A 15 -12.88 -1.90 -7.53
N ALA A 16 -11.92 -2.66 -6.96
CA ALA A 16 -11.14 -2.24 -5.80
C ALA A 16 -10.46 -0.87 -5.98
N THR A 17 -9.85 -0.63 -7.15
CA THR A 17 -9.21 0.65 -7.48
C THR A 17 -10.22 1.78 -7.61
N GLN A 18 -11.43 1.51 -8.11
CA GLN A 18 -12.51 2.51 -8.22
C GLN A 18 -13.15 2.82 -6.86
N GLU A 19 -13.23 1.84 -5.98
CA GLU A 19 -13.76 1.98 -4.62
C GLU A 19 -12.75 2.63 -3.66
N PHE A 20 -11.45 2.59 -3.99
CA PHE A 20 -10.41 3.25 -3.23
C PHE A 20 -10.40 4.76 -3.47
N THR A 21 -11.14 5.49 -2.64
CA THR A 21 -11.36 6.95 -2.79
C THR A 21 -10.19 7.84 -2.41
N GLU A 22 -9.16 7.31 -1.73
CA GLU A 22 -8.00 8.12 -1.34
C GLU A 22 -7.06 8.34 -2.54
N PRO A 23 -6.51 9.55 -2.73
CA PRO A 23 -5.72 9.87 -3.91
C PRO A 23 -4.30 9.28 -3.85
N LEU A 24 -3.72 9.02 -5.02
CA LEU A 24 -2.28 8.82 -5.16
C LEU A 24 -1.54 10.17 -5.07
N PRO A 25 -0.27 10.17 -4.62
CA PRO A 25 0.56 11.36 -4.68
C PRO A 25 0.71 11.91 -6.11
N PRO A 26 0.93 13.23 -6.28
CA PRO A 26 1.15 13.83 -7.58
C PRO A 26 2.28 13.15 -8.36
N GLY A 27 2.01 12.79 -9.62
CA GLY A 27 2.99 12.14 -10.49
C GLY A 27 3.13 10.63 -10.31
N VAL A 28 2.45 10.05 -9.31
CA VAL A 28 2.31 8.59 -9.18
C VAL A 28 1.05 8.17 -9.94
N GLU A 29 1.23 7.29 -10.92
CA GLU A 29 0.14 6.65 -11.63
C GLU A 29 -0.01 5.22 -11.12
N TRP A 30 -1.24 4.75 -10.96
CA TRP A 30 -1.49 3.32 -10.80
C TRP A 30 -1.13 2.64 -12.12
N LYS A 31 -0.05 1.88 -12.13
CA LYS A 31 0.33 1.05 -13.28
C LYS A 31 -0.13 -0.37 -13.00
N PHE A 32 -1.22 -0.74 -13.65
CA PHE A 32 -1.65 -2.12 -13.73
C PHE A 32 -0.69 -2.86 -14.65
N GLU A 33 0.39 -3.41 -14.09
CA GLU A 33 1.05 -4.55 -14.73
C GLU A 33 0.31 -5.78 -14.24
N SER A 34 -0.13 -6.63 -15.17
CA SER A 34 -0.73 -7.92 -14.85
C SER A 34 0.34 -8.79 -14.19
N VAL A 35 0.53 -8.64 -12.89
CA VAL A 35 1.47 -9.45 -12.12
C VAL A 35 0.94 -10.88 -12.16
N ASP A 36 1.76 -11.81 -12.64
CA ASP A 36 1.43 -13.23 -12.57
C ASP A 36 1.58 -13.70 -11.13
N TYR A 37 0.51 -13.55 -10.34
CA TYR A 37 0.44 -14.00 -8.95
C TYR A 37 0.64 -15.52 -8.78
N SER A 38 0.68 -16.30 -9.87
CA SER A 38 1.01 -17.72 -9.80
C SER A 38 2.51 -18.01 -9.81
N ASN A 39 3.36 -16.99 -10.04
CA ASN A 39 4.82 -17.12 -10.09
C ASN A 39 5.48 -16.71 -8.76
N PRO A 40 5.95 -17.67 -7.94
CA PRO A 40 6.58 -17.39 -6.65
C PRO A 40 7.97 -16.73 -6.76
N GLU A 41 8.60 -16.72 -7.94
CA GLU A 41 9.87 -15.99 -8.16
C GLU A 41 9.64 -14.50 -8.44
N GLU A 42 8.49 -14.14 -9.01
CA GLU A 42 8.11 -12.75 -9.30
C GLU A 42 7.31 -12.11 -8.15
N ASN A 43 6.71 -12.91 -7.27
CA ASN A 43 5.94 -12.38 -6.13
C ASN A 43 6.12 -13.19 -4.84
N PRO A 44 7.18 -12.95 -4.05
CA PRO A 44 7.50 -13.69 -2.83
C PRO A 44 6.74 -13.21 -1.56
N SER A 45 5.72 -12.35 -1.70
CA SER A 45 5.05 -11.66 -0.59
C SER A 45 4.16 -12.58 0.27
N LEU A 46 4.20 -12.39 1.60
CA LEU A 46 3.31 -12.99 2.61
C LEU A 46 1.82 -12.58 2.46
N GLU A 47 1.52 -11.59 1.60
CA GLU A 47 0.15 -11.12 1.31
C GLU A 47 -0.56 -11.99 0.26
N MET A 48 0.18 -12.86 -0.42
CA MET A 48 -0.34 -13.81 -1.42
C MET A 48 -1.56 -14.63 -0.96
N PRO A 49 -1.67 -15.12 0.29
CA PRO A 49 -2.87 -15.83 0.75
C PRO A 49 -4.13 -14.96 0.76
N ALA A 50 -4.05 -13.69 1.18
CA ALA A 50 -5.19 -12.77 1.18
C ALA A 50 -5.61 -12.38 -0.24
N ILE A 51 -4.63 -12.19 -1.13
CA ILE A 51 -4.83 -11.89 -2.55
C ILE A 51 -5.46 -13.09 -3.26
N MET A 52 -4.97 -14.31 -3.00
CA MET A 52 -5.51 -15.56 -3.53
C MET A 52 -6.90 -15.90 -2.98
N ASP A 53 -7.24 -15.42 -1.77
CA ASP A 53 -8.59 -15.51 -1.20
C ASP A 53 -9.55 -14.43 -1.76
N GLY A 54 -9.13 -13.64 -2.75
CA GLY A 54 -9.98 -12.72 -3.51
C GLY A 54 -10.08 -11.33 -2.91
N ASN A 55 -8.99 -10.83 -2.31
CA ASN A 55 -8.97 -9.53 -1.66
C ASN A 55 -8.05 -8.54 -2.37
N GLN A 56 -8.52 -8.08 -3.53
CA GLN A 56 -7.82 -7.09 -4.34
C GLN A 56 -7.72 -5.73 -3.63
N ASP A 57 -8.61 -5.42 -2.68
CA ASP A 57 -8.56 -4.17 -1.92
C ASP A 57 -7.28 -4.05 -1.07
N THR A 58 -6.80 -5.16 -0.50
CA THR A 58 -5.52 -5.13 0.24
C THR A 58 -4.33 -4.86 -0.65
N MET A 59 -4.38 -5.28 -1.92
CA MET A 59 -3.32 -4.98 -2.89
C MET A 59 -3.25 -3.50 -3.20
N VAL A 60 -4.42 -2.92 -3.49
CA VAL A 60 -4.58 -1.49 -3.77
C VAL A 60 -4.11 -0.70 -2.55
N ALA A 61 -4.56 -1.07 -1.34
CA ALA A 61 -4.13 -0.41 -0.11
C ALA A 61 -2.60 -0.49 0.11
N HIS A 62 -1.98 -1.64 -0.15
CA HIS A 62 -0.53 -1.81 -0.01
C HIS A 62 0.24 -0.92 -0.99
N TYR A 63 -0.16 -0.88 -2.27
CA TYR A 63 0.46 0.01 -3.24
C TYR A 63 0.33 1.48 -2.87
N TRP A 64 -0.87 1.90 -2.44
CA TRP A 64 -1.10 3.27 -1.98
C TRP A 64 -0.21 3.60 -0.78
N LEU A 65 -0.09 2.69 0.18
CA LEU A 65 0.81 2.86 1.31
C LEU A 65 2.26 3.05 0.86
N CYS A 66 2.73 2.23 -0.08
CA CYS A 66 4.06 2.38 -0.64
C CYS A 66 4.25 3.74 -1.33
N ALA A 67 3.28 4.18 -2.11
CA ALA A 67 3.34 5.46 -2.80
C ALA A 67 3.34 6.64 -1.83
N TRP A 68 2.49 6.58 -0.80
CA TRP A 68 2.43 7.58 0.26
C TRP A 68 3.72 7.64 1.07
N ALA A 69 4.31 6.47 1.39
CA ALA A 69 5.58 6.39 2.11
C ALA A 69 6.73 6.99 1.30
N ASP A 70 6.84 6.64 0.02
CA ASP A 70 7.86 7.20 -0.88
C ASP A 70 7.71 8.72 -1.01
N SER A 71 6.50 9.22 -1.28
CA SER A 71 6.23 10.66 -1.39
C SER A 71 6.56 11.43 -0.10
N TYR A 72 6.21 10.88 1.06
CA TYR A 72 6.58 11.46 2.35
C TYR A 72 8.09 11.48 2.55
N LEU A 73 8.79 10.36 2.30
CA LEU A 73 10.23 10.25 2.48
C LEU A 73 11.01 11.17 1.53
N GLN A 74 10.59 11.29 0.27
CA GLN A 74 11.16 12.27 -0.67
C GLN A 74 10.97 13.70 -0.16
N SER A 75 9.81 14.00 0.45
CA SER A 75 9.55 15.33 1.04
C SER A 75 10.43 15.58 2.27
N VAL A 76 10.72 14.55 3.08
CA VAL A 76 11.70 14.61 4.17
C VAL A 76 13.09 14.92 3.63
N GLU A 77 13.56 14.17 2.63
CA GLU A 77 14.88 14.35 2.03
C GLU A 77 15.06 15.75 1.41
N ASN A 78 14.01 16.29 0.80
CA ASN A 78 14.02 17.60 0.16
C ASN A 78 13.75 18.77 1.13
N ASN A 79 13.53 18.51 2.43
CA ASN A 79 13.07 19.50 3.41
C ASN A 79 11.79 20.25 2.97
N ASP A 80 10.91 19.57 2.22
CA ASP A 80 9.61 20.08 1.82
C ASP A 80 8.58 19.81 2.93
N PHE A 81 8.38 20.79 3.81
CA PHE A 81 7.44 20.68 4.93
C PHE A 81 5.99 20.50 4.48
N GLN A 82 5.59 21.09 3.36
CA GLN A 82 4.22 20.97 2.86
C GLN A 82 3.99 19.56 2.30
N GLY A 83 4.97 19.02 1.56
CA GLY A 83 4.97 17.63 1.11
C GLY A 83 4.96 16.63 2.27
N GLN A 84 5.72 16.89 3.34
CA GLN A 84 5.73 16.07 4.55
C GLN A 84 4.37 16.03 5.24
N GLU A 85 3.72 17.19 5.41
CA GLU A 85 2.38 17.27 6.03
C GLU A 85 1.34 16.52 5.18
N GLN A 86 1.36 16.69 3.87
CA GLN A 86 0.45 16.00 2.96
C GLN A 86 0.66 14.48 2.97
N GLY A 87 1.91 14.03 2.80
CA GLY A 87 2.26 12.61 2.82
C GLY A 87 1.88 11.96 4.15
N MET A 88 2.11 12.65 5.27
CA MET A 88 1.72 12.15 6.59
C MET A 88 0.20 12.09 6.76
N GLY A 89 -0.54 13.04 6.21
CA GLY A 89 -2.00 13.02 6.20
C GLY A 89 -2.58 11.78 5.51
N TYR A 90 -1.92 11.26 4.48
CA TYR A 90 -2.30 10.00 3.84
C TYR A 90 -1.87 8.78 4.66
N LEU A 91 -0.62 8.74 5.10
CA LEU A 91 -0.08 7.65 5.92
C LEU A 91 -0.91 7.40 7.19
N ALA A 92 -1.35 8.45 7.87
CA ALA A 92 -2.18 8.39 9.07
C ALA A 92 -3.57 7.74 8.86
N LYS A 93 -4.04 7.67 7.61
CA LYS A 93 -5.32 7.06 7.27
C LYS A 93 -5.22 5.57 6.97
N TYR A 94 -4.02 5.06 6.66
CA TYR A 94 -3.85 3.71 6.15
C TYR A 94 -4.51 2.64 7.02
N THR A 95 -4.24 2.67 8.33
CA THR A 95 -4.76 1.69 9.30
C THR A 95 -6.26 1.83 9.59
N GLN A 96 -6.88 2.89 9.08
CA GLN A 96 -8.31 3.16 9.17
C GLN A 96 -9.07 2.72 7.91
N LEU A 97 -8.36 2.34 6.84
CA LEU A 97 -8.99 1.87 5.61
C LEU A 97 -9.75 0.56 5.87
N PRO A 98 -11.00 0.42 5.39
CA PRO A 98 -11.81 -0.78 5.64
C PRO A 98 -11.11 -2.08 5.25
N ALA A 99 -10.43 -2.10 4.11
CA ALA A 99 -9.68 -3.26 3.63
C ALA A 99 -8.50 -3.61 4.54
N VAL A 100 -7.81 -2.60 5.09
CA VAL A 100 -6.68 -2.80 6.00
C VAL A 100 -7.17 -3.33 7.34
N GLN A 101 -8.26 -2.78 7.89
CA GLN A 101 -8.85 -3.27 9.14
C GLN A 101 -9.37 -4.71 9.05
N ALA A 102 -9.89 -5.10 7.89
CA ALA A 102 -10.45 -6.42 7.71
C ALA A 102 -9.39 -7.52 7.52
N TRP A 103 -8.18 -7.17 7.06
CA TRP A 103 -7.27 -8.16 6.48
C TRP A 103 -5.78 -7.97 6.75
N HIS A 104 -5.36 -6.77 7.14
CA HIS A 104 -3.97 -6.55 7.55
C HIS A 104 -3.74 -7.23 8.90
N VAL A 105 -2.60 -7.90 9.06
CA VAL A 105 -2.21 -8.48 10.35
C VAL A 105 -1.82 -7.35 11.29
N ASP A 106 -2.52 -7.23 12.41
CA ASP A 106 -2.26 -6.27 13.51
C ASP A 106 -2.01 -4.82 13.02
N PRO A 107 -3.00 -4.15 12.37
CA PRO A 107 -2.83 -2.80 11.84
C PRO A 107 -2.42 -1.77 12.90
N GLU A 108 -2.84 -1.96 14.16
CA GLU A 108 -2.43 -1.13 15.29
C GLU A 108 -0.94 -1.24 15.64
N VAL A 109 -0.33 -2.40 15.40
CA VAL A 109 1.11 -2.62 15.61
C VAL A 109 1.89 -1.89 14.53
N PHE A 110 1.40 -1.89 13.28
CA PHE A 110 1.96 -1.09 12.20
C PHE A 110 1.84 0.41 12.48
N GLU A 111 0.67 0.88 12.90
CA GLU A 111 0.44 2.27 13.30
C GLU A 111 1.44 2.72 14.38
N ALA A 112 1.57 1.94 15.46
CA ALA A 112 2.38 2.31 16.61
C ALA A 112 3.89 2.29 16.33
N ASN A 113 4.36 1.37 15.48
CA ASN A 113 5.79 1.16 15.25
C ASN A 113 6.33 1.83 13.98
N VAL A 114 5.45 2.20 13.04
CA VAL A 114 5.86 2.74 11.73
C VAL A 114 5.32 4.14 11.51
N ILE A 115 4.01 4.33 11.62
CA ILE A 115 3.35 5.61 11.31
C ILE A 115 3.57 6.63 12.44
N THR A 116 3.31 6.25 13.69
CA THR A 116 3.41 7.15 14.85
C THR A 116 4.82 7.74 15.03
N PRO A 117 5.92 6.98 14.92
CA PRO A 117 7.26 7.56 14.98
C PRO A 117 7.53 8.57 13.87
N ALA A 118 7.09 8.29 12.64
CA ALA A 118 7.25 9.22 11.52
C ALA A 118 6.46 10.51 11.73
N GLN A 119 5.24 10.44 12.29
CA GLN A 119 4.47 11.61 12.73
C GLN A 119 5.20 12.44 13.79
N ALA A 120 5.94 11.80 14.68
CA ALA A 120 6.75 12.45 15.71
C ALA A 120 8.08 13.03 15.17
N GLY A 121 8.35 12.89 13.88
CA GLY A 121 9.56 13.37 13.23
C GLY A 121 10.72 12.37 13.16
N ASP A 122 10.47 11.10 13.46
CA ASP A 122 11.44 10.00 13.29
C ASP A 122 10.97 9.03 12.19
N PRO A 123 11.37 9.25 10.92
CA PRO A 123 10.93 8.44 9.80
C PRO A 123 11.71 7.12 9.66
N ALA A 124 12.64 6.77 10.57
CA ALA A 124 13.56 5.64 10.37
C ALA A 124 12.84 4.29 10.20
N ALA A 125 11.79 4.05 10.99
CA ALA A 125 11.00 2.82 10.90
C ALA A 125 10.25 2.74 9.56
N LEU A 126 9.63 3.86 9.14
CA LEU A 126 8.96 3.97 7.84
C LEU A 126 9.94 3.80 6.68
N GLN A 127 11.14 4.39 6.76
CA GLN A 127 12.17 4.22 5.74
C GLN A 127 12.65 2.77 5.64
N ASN A 128 12.78 2.08 6.78
CA ASN A 128 13.16 0.67 6.77
C ASN A 128 12.06 -0.23 6.19
N TRP A 129 10.80 0.06 6.54
CA TRP A 129 9.64 -0.64 5.97
C TRP A 129 9.52 -0.39 4.46
N ALA A 130 9.66 0.86 4.00
CA ALA A 130 9.49 1.24 2.60
C ALA A 130 10.51 0.57 1.65
N ARG A 131 11.61 0.02 2.16
CA ARG A 131 12.57 -0.78 1.36
C ARG A 131 11.99 -2.08 0.81
N SER A 132 10.89 -2.58 1.38
CA SER A 132 10.18 -3.73 0.83
C SER A 132 9.12 -3.36 -0.20
N CYS A 133 8.89 -2.07 -0.44
CA CYS A 133 7.92 -1.63 -1.43
C CYS A 133 8.41 -1.91 -2.86
N PRO A 134 7.53 -2.38 -3.76
CA PRO A 134 7.89 -2.72 -5.13
C PRO A 134 7.88 -1.51 -6.10
N LEU A 135 8.12 -0.28 -5.63
CA LEU A 135 8.04 0.95 -6.44
C LEU A 135 9.35 1.33 -7.14
#